data_AF-A0A521VBY8-F1
#
_entry.id   AF-A0A521VBY8-F1
#
_cell.length_a   1.000
_cell.length_b   1.000
_cell.length_c   1.000
_cell.angle_alpha   90.00
_cell.angle_beta   90.00
_cell.angle_gamma   90.00
#
_symmetry.space_group_name_H-M   'P 1'
#
loop_
_entity.id
_entity.type
_entity.pdbx_description
1 polymer ?
#
loop_
_entity_poly.entity_id
_entity_poly.type
_entity_poly.pdbx_seq_one_letter_code
_entity_poly.pdbx_strand_id
1 'polypeptide(L)' 'MNVFTASANKAVYPDVAVVCGHPEFNDQKQRSITNPLLILEVLSKPSRQKESPQNCSYTFERQVLSI' A
#
# COMPACT_ATOMS: atom_id res chain seq x y z
N MET A 1 4.09 2.59 8.12
CA MET A 1 4.28 3.67 7.12
C MET A 1 2.91 4.01 6.56
N ASN A 2 2.46 5.27 6.64
CA ASN A 2 1.17 5.66 6.08
C ASN A 2 1.39 6.29 4.69
N VAL A 3 0.55 5.94 3.74
CA VAL A 3 0.56 6.49 2.38
C VAL A 3 -0.81 7.07 2.09
N PHE A 4 -0.86 8.34 1.68
CA PHE A 4 -2.10 8.99 1.28
C PHE A 4 -2.17 9.06 -0.24
N THR A 5 -3.19 8.41 -0.80
CA THR A 5 -3.44 8.41 -2.23
C THR A 5 -4.50 9.45 -2.54
N ALA A 6 -4.08 10.58 -3.14
CA ALA A 6 -4.98 11.69 -3.45
C ALA A 6 -6.10 11.30 -4.43
N SER A 7 -5.79 10.51 -5.46
CA SER A 7 -6.75 10.06 -6.47
C SER A 7 -7.85 9.13 -5.92
N ALA A 8 -7.54 8.34 -4.89
CA ALA A 8 -8.51 7.51 -4.18
C ALA A 8 -9.07 8.20 -2.91
N ASN A 9 -8.57 9.39 -2.58
CA ASN A 9 -8.84 10.11 -1.33
C ASN A 9 -8.77 9.20 -0.08
N LYS A 10 -7.73 8.37 0.01
CA LYS A 10 -7.62 7.31 1.02
C LYS A 10 -6.22 7.20 1.58
N ALA A 11 -6.14 6.94 2.89
CA ALA A 11 -4.92 6.55 3.58
C ALA A 11 -4.82 5.02 3.65
N VAL A 12 -3.66 4.48 3.29
CA VAL A 12 -3.36 3.05 3.31
C VAL A 12 -2.02 2.78 4.02
N TYR A 13 -1.87 1.57 4.53
CA TYR A 13 -0.68 1.11 5.24
C TYR A 13 -0.08 -0.08 4.51
N PRO A 14 0.60 0.15 3.39
CA PRO A 14 1.13 -0.95 2.61
C PRO A 14 2.34 -1.58 3.30
N ASP A 15 2.59 -2.84 2.97
CA ASP A 15 3.82 -3.51 3.39
C ASP A 15 5.07 -2.82 2.79
N VAL A 16 5.00 -2.41 1.52
CA VAL A 16 6.09 -1.70 0.83
C VAL A 16 5.54 -0.57 -0.03
N ALA A 17 6.23 0.58 -0.02
CA ALA A 17 6.05 1.63 -1.02
C ALA A 17 7.42 2.10 -1.53
N VAL A 18 7.48 2.42 -2.81
CA VAL A 18 8.67 2.95 -3.49
C VAL A 18 8.38 4.40 -3.86
N VAL A 19 9.29 5.28 -3.50
CA VAL A 19 9.28 6.70 -3.88
C VAL A 19 10.45 6.94 -4.84
N CYS A 20 10.22 7.72 -5.90
CA CYS A 20 11.30 8.23 -6.72
C CYS A 20 11.81 9.55 -6.13
N GLY A 21 13.09 9.61 -5.76
CA GLY A 21 13.64 10.79 -5.09
C GLY A 21 13.29 10.85 -3.60
N HIS A 22 12.86 12.02 -3.12
CA HIS A 22 12.60 12.24 -1.69
C HIS A 22 11.11 12.05 -1.36
N PRO A 23 10.78 11.39 -0.23
CA PRO A 23 9.40 11.31 0.26
C PRO A 23 8.82 12.70 0.52
N GLU A 24 7.65 12.94 -0.04
CA GLU A 24 6.82 14.11 0.25
C GLU A 24 5.73 13.74 1.25
N PHE A 25 5.37 14.67 2.13
CA PHE A 25 4.42 14.43 3.20
C PHE A 25 3.29 15.47 3.22
N ASN A 26 2.09 15.04 3.59
CA ASN A 26 0.91 15.91 3.69
C ASN A 26 0.89 16.81 4.94
N ASP A 27 1.79 16.59 5.90
CA ASP A 27 1.85 17.35 7.14
C ASP A 27 3.29 17.59 7.63
N GLN A 28 3.43 18.59 8.49
CA GLN A 28 4.70 18.90 9.16
C GLN A 28 5.20 17.77 10.07
N LYS A 29 4.30 16.83 10.42
CA LYS A 29 4.63 15.68 11.26
C LYS A 29 5.15 14.50 10.45
N GLN A 30 5.30 14.66 9.13
CA GLN A 30 5.79 13.65 8.18
C GLN A 30 5.08 12.30 8.34
N ARG A 31 3.76 12.33 8.54
CA ARG A 31 3.01 11.10 8.84
C ARG A 31 2.66 10.30 7.61
N SER A 32 2.29 10.97 6.52
CA SER A 32 1.72 10.31 5.34
C SER A 32 2.50 10.67 4.08
N ILE A 33 3.06 9.67 3.40
CA ILE A 33 3.73 9.85 2.11
C ILE A 33 2.68 10.16 1.05
N THR A 34 2.92 11.18 0.22
CA THR A 34 1.98 11.63 -0.82
C THR A 34 2.45 11.40 -2.24
N ASN A 35 3.72 11.03 -2.46
CA ASN A 35 4.31 10.80 -3.78
C ASN A 35 4.82 9.34 -3.99
N PRO A 36 4.04 8.30 -3.66
CA PRO A 36 4.45 6.92 -3.96
C PRO A 36 4.46 6.68 -5.49
N LEU A 37 5.53 6.08 -6.00
CA LEU A 37 5.61 5.59 -7.38
C LEU A 37 4.99 4.19 -7.51
N LEU A 38 5.20 3.34 -6.50
CA LEU A 38 4.71 1.96 -6.47
C LEU A 38 4.30 1.60 -5.05
N ILE A 39 3.17 0.93 -4.91
CA ILE A 39 2.69 0.35 -3.65
C ILE A 39 2.60 -1.17 -3.86
N LEU A 40 3.11 -1.93 -2.90
CA LEU A 40 3.09 -3.40 -2.91
C LEU A 40 2.55 -3.91 -1.58
N GLU A 41 1.66 -4.89 -1.67
CA GLU A 41 1.04 -5.56 -0.53
C GLU A 41 1.34 -7.06 -0.57
N VAL A 42 1.73 -7.63 0.56
CA VAL A 42 1.91 -9.06 0.74
C VAL A 42 0.66 -9.62 1.40
N LEU A 43 -0.21 -10.24 0.60
CA LEU A 43 -1.42 -10.85 1.14
C LEU A 43 -1.06 -11.99 2.09
N SER A 44 -1.44 -11.84 3.36
CA SER A 44 -1.38 -12.93 4.34
C SER A 44 -2.72 -13.68 4.36
N LYS A 45 -2.69 -14.91 4.90
CA LYS A 45 -3.94 -15.58 5.29
C LYS A 45 -4.71 -14.63 6.22
N PRO A 46 -6.01 -14.40 5.99
CA PRO A 46 -6.77 -13.52 6.86
C PRO A 46 -6.82 -14.11 8.26
N SER A 47 -6.68 -13.26 9.27
CA SER A 47 -6.72 -13.63 10.70
C SER A 47 -8.06 -14.25 11.13
N ARG A 48 -9.06 -14.24 10.24
CA ARG A 48 -10.34 -14.93 10.38
C ARG A 48 -10.81 -15.46 9.03
N GLN A 49 -10.45 -16.70 8.69
CA GLN A 49 -11.15 -17.46 7.65
C GLN A 49 -11.48 -18.86 8.13
N LYS A 50 -12.74 -19.22 7.91
CA LYS A 50 -13.25 -20.60 7.86
C LYS A 50 -12.36 -21.36 6.88
N GLU A 51 -11.74 -22.43 7.36
CA GLU A 51 -10.73 -23.19 6.62
C GLU A 51 -11.25 -23.63 5.25
N SER A 52 -10.56 -23.23 4.19
CA SER A 52 -10.48 -24.01 2.96
C SER A 52 -9.00 -24.10 2.57
N PRO A 53 -8.49 -25.29 2.24
CA PRO A 53 -7.06 -25.55 2.17
C PRO A 53 -6.47 -25.04 0.85
N GLN A 54 -5.21 -24.63 0.91
CA GLN A 54 -4.27 -24.43 -0.21
C GLN A 54 -4.47 -23.19 -1.08
N ASN A 55 -3.76 -22.12 -0.73
CA ASN A 55 -2.55 -21.69 -1.43
C ASN A 55 -2.08 -20.38 -0.78
N CYS A 56 -0.81 -20.30 -0.35
CA CYS A 56 -0.20 -18.99 -0.18
C CYS A 56 -0.04 -18.41 -1.59
N SER A 57 -1.04 -17.66 -2.06
CA SER A 57 -0.99 -16.97 -3.34
C SER A 57 -0.34 -15.61 -3.15
N TYR A 58 0.80 -15.38 -3.78
CA TYR A 58 1.31 -14.02 -3.99
C TYR A 58 0.47 -13.38 -5.10
N THR A 59 -0.60 -12.68 -4.75
CA THR A 59 -1.37 -11.89 -5.72
C THR A 59 -0.73 -10.51 -5.81
N PHE A 60 -0.03 -10.26 -6.92
CA PHE A 60 0.47 -8.93 -7.24
C PHE A 60 -0.68 -8.14 -7.84
N GLU A 61 -1.46 -7.44 -7.00
CA GLU A 61 -2.35 -6.43 -7.53
C GLU A 61 -1.51 -5.22 -7.94
N ARG A 62 -1.27 -5.10 -9.24
CA ARG A 62 -0.71 -3.89 -9.84
C ARG A 62 -1.76 -2.79 -9.74
N GLN A 63 -1.89 -2.14 -8.59
CA GLN A 63 -2.53 -0.82 -8.53
C GLN A 63 -1.57 0.19 -9.16
N VAL A 64 -1.53 0.22 -10.49
CA VAL A 64 -1.25 1.50 -11.16
C VAL A 64 -2.51 2.31 -10.99
N LEU A 65 -2.60 3.00 -9.86
CA LEU A 65 -3.29 4.26 -9.87
C LEU A 65 -2.44 5.15 -10.77
N SER A 66 -2.86 5.23 -12.03
CA SER A 66 -2.34 6.19 -13.00
C SER A 66 -2.33 7.55 -12.31
N ILE A 67 -1.14 8.12 -12.26
CA ILE A 67 -0.88 9.51 -11.92
C ILE A 67 -1.55 10.41 -12.96
#